data_AF-U5E9H3-F1
#
_entry.id   AF-U5E9H3-F1
#
_cell.length_a   1.000
_cell.length_b   1.000
_cell.length_c   1.000
_cell.angle_alpha   90.00
_cell.angle_beta   90.00
_cell.angle_gamma   90.00
#
_symmetry.space_group_name_H-M   'P 1'
#
loop_
_entity.id
_entity.type
_entity.pdbx_description
1 polymer ?
#
loop_
_entity_poly.entity_id
_entity_poly.type
_entity_poly.pdbx_seq_one_letter_code
_entity_poly.pdbx_strand_id
1 'polypeptide(L)'
;MLGSTGGTYDANRPDSQLWIHVTAWHSILYCYEKFGPGRLSEAEENQFWADCATAAEFQTIDPATVPRSRAEVLEFFERWRPHLAVSEDAQGMVDFILGLDIALPPELPQRTRVALAPAIWLLRKGVIATYPKYMRKMFGLNQGPLTDLAVRTPLRMLHTVLDRVPALKFWFVGLMAPTATAVLAPVALGIPAVEQITMTPREAQARYGYDIPSEAHPDLRAKQFERVFEAGDKPSDEGLVESEEHIGGMIPAQRG
;
A
#
# COMPACT_ATOMS: atom_id res chain seq x y z
N MET A 1 11.39 5.02 19.02
CA MET A 1 11.56 3.56 19.13
C MET A 1 12.90 3.23 18.50
N LEU A 2 13.78 2.52 19.22
CA LEU A 2 14.88 1.84 18.54
C LEU A 2 14.23 0.86 17.55
N GLY A 3 14.60 0.93 16.28
CA GLY A 3 14.23 -0.13 15.34
C GLY A 3 14.70 -1.47 15.90
N SER A 4 14.05 -2.57 15.52
CA SER A 4 14.45 -3.93 15.93
C SER A 4 15.90 -4.30 15.56
N THR A 5 16.59 -3.44 14.79
CA THR A 5 17.99 -3.51 14.39
C THR A 5 18.94 -2.61 15.21
N GLY A 6 18.45 -1.88 16.21
CA GLY A 6 19.26 -1.00 17.08
C GLY A 6 19.50 0.42 16.54
N GLY A 7 18.95 0.76 15.38
CA GLY A 7 19.02 2.12 14.80
C GLY A 7 17.86 3.04 15.22
N THR A 8 18.00 4.34 14.97
CA THR A 8 16.89 5.32 15.14
C THR A 8 15.87 5.13 14.03
N TYR A 9 14.63 4.78 14.41
CA TYR A 9 13.52 4.63 13.47
C TYR A 9 12.78 5.96 13.28
N ASP A 10 12.63 6.40 12.03
CA ASP A 10 11.75 7.48 11.62
C ASP A 10 10.89 7.03 10.45
N ALA A 11 9.57 7.07 10.65
CA ALA A 11 8.56 6.69 9.67
C ALA A 11 8.52 7.67 8.48
N ASN A 12 8.89 8.93 8.68
CA ASN A 12 8.87 9.99 7.67
C ASN A 12 10.24 10.17 6.99
N ARG A 13 11.21 9.31 7.29
CA ARG A 13 12.53 9.34 6.63
C ARG A 13 12.36 9.09 5.11
N PRO A 14 12.88 9.97 4.24
CA PRO A 14 12.67 9.90 2.79
C PRO A 14 13.01 8.52 2.18
N ASP A 15 14.13 7.91 2.58
CA ASP A 15 14.53 6.59 2.07
C ASP A 15 13.55 5.48 2.46
N SER A 16 13.01 5.53 3.69
CA SER A 16 12.02 4.56 4.16
C SER A 16 10.71 4.70 3.38
N GLN A 17 10.28 5.95 3.14
CA GLN A 17 9.10 6.24 2.32
C GLN A 17 9.30 5.80 0.88
N LEU A 18 10.47 6.06 0.29
CA LEU A 18 10.82 5.62 -1.06
C LEU A 18 10.77 4.10 -1.20
N TRP A 19 11.27 3.35 -0.20
CA TRP A 19 11.15 1.90 -0.18
C TRP A 19 9.69 1.42 -0.19
N ILE A 20 8.84 2.01 0.66
CA ILE A 20 7.41 1.66 0.72
C ILE A 20 6.74 2.01 -0.61
N HIS A 21 7.03 3.19 -1.15
CA HIS A 21 6.47 3.68 -2.41
C HIS A 21 6.81 2.76 -3.59
N VAL A 22 8.10 2.45 -3.78
CA VAL A 22 8.55 1.59 -4.90
C VAL A 22 8.05 0.16 -4.72
N THR A 23 8.07 -0.40 -3.51
CA THR A 23 7.53 -1.76 -3.27
C THR A 23 6.02 -1.83 -3.50
N ALA A 24 5.25 -0.81 -3.08
CA ALA A 24 3.81 -0.74 -3.30
C ALA A 24 3.47 -0.71 -4.79
N TRP A 25 3.96 0.28 -5.54
CA TRP A 25 3.65 0.42 -6.97
C TRP A 25 4.15 -0.75 -7.81
N HIS A 26 5.36 -1.25 -7.54
CA HIS A 26 5.85 -2.45 -8.21
C HIS A 26 4.96 -3.66 -7.93
N SER A 27 4.52 -3.87 -6.67
CA SER A 27 3.67 -5.00 -6.33
C SER A 27 2.29 -4.93 -7.00
N ILE A 28 1.73 -3.72 -7.14
CA ILE A 28 0.47 -3.48 -7.85
C ILE A 28 0.63 -3.86 -9.33
N LEU A 29 1.64 -3.33 -10.01
CA LEU A 29 1.91 -3.65 -11.41
C LEU A 29 2.17 -5.15 -11.58
N TYR A 30 3.02 -5.74 -10.74
CA TYR A 30 3.34 -7.16 -10.81
C TYR A 30 2.10 -8.05 -10.64
N CYS A 31 1.22 -7.73 -9.68
CA CYS A 31 -0.05 -8.44 -9.49
C CYS A 31 -1.01 -8.25 -10.67
N TYR A 32 -1.10 -7.03 -11.21
CA TYR A 32 -1.88 -6.72 -12.41
C TYR A 32 -1.42 -7.58 -13.60
N GLU A 33 -0.12 -7.66 -13.86
CA GLU A 33 0.40 -8.46 -14.98
C GLU A 33 0.24 -9.97 -14.74
N LYS A 34 0.43 -10.42 -13.50
CA LYS A 34 0.41 -11.85 -13.15
C LYS A 34 -0.99 -12.44 -13.12
N PHE A 35 -1.92 -11.74 -12.47
CA PHE A 35 -3.28 -12.21 -12.21
C PHE A 35 -4.35 -11.44 -12.97
N GLY A 36 -4.06 -10.22 -13.42
CA GLY A 36 -4.99 -9.38 -14.19
C GLY A 36 -4.91 -9.60 -15.71
N PRO A 37 -5.35 -8.60 -16.49
CA PRO A 37 -5.56 -8.71 -17.94
C PRO A 37 -4.29 -9.09 -18.72
N GLY A 38 -3.12 -8.62 -18.30
CA GLY A 38 -1.86 -8.88 -18.99
C GLY A 38 -0.84 -7.80 -18.71
N ARG A 39 0.25 -7.81 -19.49
CA ARG A 39 1.28 -6.77 -19.42
C ARG A 39 0.79 -5.47 -20.04
N LEU A 40 1.23 -4.36 -19.46
CA LEU A 40 1.06 -3.05 -20.08
C LEU A 40 1.91 -2.97 -21.36
N SER A 41 1.47 -2.15 -22.32
CA SER A 41 2.35 -1.71 -23.40
C SER A 41 3.50 -0.87 -22.83
N GLU A 42 4.57 -0.72 -23.60
CA GLU A 42 5.72 0.09 -23.19
C GLU A 42 5.33 1.54 -22.85
N ALA A 43 4.43 2.13 -23.65
CA ALA A 43 3.93 3.48 -23.40
C ALA A 43 3.12 3.58 -22.10
N GLU A 44 2.24 2.60 -21.83
CA GLU A 44 1.45 2.55 -20.59
C GLU A 44 2.35 2.33 -19.36
N GLU A 45 3.37 1.47 -19.47
CA GLU A 45 4.31 1.24 -18.37
C GLU A 45 5.18 2.48 -18.11
N ASN A 46 5.64 3.18 -19.15
CA ASN A 46 6.37 4.44 -19.00
C ASN A 46 5.51 5.51 -18.33
N GLN A 47 4.23 5.62 -18.73
CA GLN A 47 3.29 6.53 -18.07
C GLN A 47 3.06 6.14 -16.61
N PHE A 48 2.89 4.84 -16.33
CA PHE A 48 2.72 4.33 -14.97
C PHE A 48 3.88 4.74 -14.05
N TRP A 49 5.13 4.57 -14.48
CA TRP A 49 6.29 4.99 -13.68
C TRP A 49 6.44 6.51 -13.59
N ALA A 50 6.03 7.25 -14.61
CA ALA A 50 5.97 8.71 -14.56
C ALA A 50 4.98 9.18 -13.47
N ASP A 51 3.77 8.61 -13.46
CA ASP A 51 2.71 8.91 -12.50
C ASP A 51 3.09 8.50 -11.08
N CYS A 52 3.78 7.37 -10.90
CA CYS A 52 4.28 6.94 -9.59
C CYS A 52 5.14 8.02 -8.94
N ALA A 53 6.09 8.60 -9.68
CA ALA A 53 6.93 9.63 -9.07
C ALA A 53 6.19 10.96 -8.85
N THR A 54 5.22 11.30 -9.69
CA THR A 54 4.32 12.44 -9.41
C THR A 54 3.58 12.18 -8.09
N ALA A 55 3.10 10.95 -7.86
CA ALA A 55 2.46 10.56 -6.62
C ALA A 55 3.42 10.61 -5.41
N ALA A 56 4.74 10.50 -5.62
CA ALA A 56 5.72 10.64 -4.54
C ALA A 56 5.77 12.06 -3.96
N GLU A 57 5.27 13.07 -4.66
CA GLU A 57 5.19 14.45 -4.17
C GLU A 57 4.24 14.62 -2.97
N PHE A 58 3.32 13.67 -2.76
CA PHE A 58 2.45 13.61 -1.58
C PHE A 58 3.14 13.03 -0.34
N GLN A 59 4.40 12.61 -0.45
CA GLN A 59 5.18 12.02 0.63
C GLN A 59 6.48 12.82 0.83
N THR A 60 7.28 12.47 1.84
CA THR A 60 8.58 13.11 2.12
C THR A 60 9.68 12.72 1.13
N ILE A 61 9.31 12.07 0.03
CA ILE A 61 10.21 11.54 -0.99
C ILE A 61 10.65 12.66 -1.92
N ASP A 62 11.93 12.68 -2.30
CA ASP A 62 12.39 13.45 -3.45
C ASP A 62 11.94 12.73 -4.75
N PRO A 63 11.02 13.30 -5.56
CA PRO A 63 10.52 12.67 -6.79
C PRO A 63 11.60 12.34 -7.82
N ALA A 64 12.77 12.99 -7.75
CA ALA A 64 13.92 12.69 -8.61
C ALA A 64 14.58 11.34 -8.28
N THR A 65 14.37 10.82 -7.07
CA THR A 65 14.92 9.53 -6.62
C THR A 65 14.05 8.33 -6.98
N VAL A 66 12.83 8.58 -7.46
CA VAL A 66 11.87 7.53 -7.82
C VAL A 66 12.25 6.90 -9.17
N PRO A 67 12.43 5.57 -9.23
CA PRO A 67 12.68 4.86 -10.49
C PRO A 67 11.62 5.14 -11.57
N ARG A 68 12.08 5.36 -12.80
CA ARG A 68 11.24 5.70 -13.96
C ARG A 68 11.07 4.56 -14.96
N SER A 69 11.66 3.40 -14.68
CA SER A 69 11.60 2.23 -15.53
C SER A 69 11.70 0.93 -14.72
N ARG A 70 11.26 -0.18 -15.31
CA ARG A 70 11.41 -1.51 -14.70
C ARG A 70 12.86 -1.86 -14.38
N ALA A 71 13.79 -1.45 -15.25
CA ALA A 71 15.21 -1.69 -15.04
C ALA A 71 15.72 -0.98 -13.78
N GLU A 72 15.37 0.30 -13.63
CA GLU A 72 15.71 1.09 -12.44
C GLU A 72 15.05 0.54 -11.17
N VAL A 73 13.80 0.05 -11.25
CA VAL A 73 13.12 -0.58 -10.11
C VAL A 73 13.84 -1.85 -9.67
N LEU A 74 14.29 -2.69 -10.61
CA LEU A 74 15.06 -3.89 -10.30
C LEU A 74 16.43 -3.54 -9.69
N GLU A 75 17.11 -2.54 -10.25
CA GLU A 75 18.37 -2.04 -9.69
C GLU A 75 18.17 -1.50 -8.25
N PHE A 76 17.11 -0.72 -8.04
CA PHE A 76 16.72 -0.22 -6.73
C PHE A 76 16.54 -1.37 -5.73
N PHE A 77 15.81 -2.43 -6.09
CA PHE A 77 15.63 -3.57 -5.20
C PHE A 77 16.92 -4.33 -4.91
N GLU A 78 17.80 -4.53 -5.89
CA GLU A 78 19.10 -5.17 -5.63
C GLU A 78 19.99 -4.34 -4.71
N ARG A 79 19.99 -2.99 -4.84
CA ARG A 79 20.69 -2.09 -3.91
C ARG A 79 20.12 -2.14 -2.50
N TRP A 80 18.80 -2.28 -2.37
CA TRP A 80 18.13 -2.34 -1.06
C TRP A 80 18.23 -3.69 -0.37
N ARG A 81 18.30 -4.78 -1.14
CA ARG A 81 18.34 -6.15 -0.64
C ARG A 81 19.29 -6.42 0.54
N PRO A 82 20.56 -5.96 0.56
CA PRO A 82 21.46 -6.19 1.70
C PRO A 82 21.02 -5.51 3.01
N HIS A 83 20.11 -4.54 2.96
CA HIS A 83 19.59 -3.82 4.12
C HIS A 83 18.37 -4.51 4.75
N LEU A 84 17.83 -5.57 4.12
CA LEU A 84 16.63 -6.25 4.59
C LEU A 84 16.96 -7.23 5.71
N ALA A 85 16.28 -7.05 6.84
CA ALA A 85 16.29 -7.97 7.97
C ALA A 85 14.85 -8.20 8.45
N VAL A 86 14.60 -9.36 9.05
CA VAL A 86 13.30 -9.70 9.61
C VAL A 86 13.46 -9.94 11.10
N SER A 87 12.79 -9.13 11.91
CA SER A 87 12.69 -9.31 13.36
C SER A 87 11.53 -10.23 13.73
N GLU A 88 11.45 -10.62 15.00
CA GLU A 88 10.32 -11.41 15.53
C GLU A 88 8.98 -10.67 15.34
N ASP A 89 8.94 -9.37 15.63
CA ASP A 89 7.77 -8.53 15.37
C ASP A 89 7.36 -8.51 13.89
N ALA A 90 8.35 -8.49 12.99
CA ALA A 90 8.10 -8.54 11.55
C ALA A 90 7.54 -9.90 11.11
N GLN A 91 7.99 -11.02 11.71
CA GLN A 91 7.37 -12.33 11.49
C GLN A 91 5.92 -12.35 11.96
N GLY A 92 5.65 -11.84 13.17
CA GLY A 92 4.29 -11.75 13.71
C GLY A 92 3.36 -10.94 12.79
N MET A 93 3.86 -9.83 12.24
CA MET A 93 3.13 -9.02 11.27
C MET A 93 2.87 -9.78 9.95
N VAL A 94 3.84 -10.55 9.45
CA VAL A 94 3.66 -11.36 8.24
C VAL A 94 2.60 -12.42 8.45
N ASP A 95 2.63 -13.14 9.58
CA ASP A 95 1.63 -14.17 9.89
C ASP A 95 0.23 -13.57 10.03
N PHE A 96 0.13 -12.40 10.66
CA PHE A 96 -1.11 -11.66 10.79
C PHE A 96 -1.66 -11.20 9.43
N ILE A 97 -0.85 -10.54 8.60
CA ILE A 97 -1.27 -10.01 7.29
C ILE A 97 -1.61 -11.15 6.33
N LEU A 98 -0.80 -12.22 6.28
CA LEU A 98 -1.07 -13.37 5.40
C LEU A 98 -2.25 -14.23 5.87
N GLY A 99 -2.76 -14.03 7.09
CA GLY A 99 -4.07 -14.53 7.48
C GLY A 99 -5.20 -13.97 6.61
N LEU A 100 -5.04 -12.74 6.09
CA LEU A 100 -6.03 -11.98 5.31
C LEU A 100 -7.37 -11.73 6.01
N ASP A 101 -7.52 -12.17 7.27
CA ASP A 101 -8.72 -11.93 8.07
C ASP A 101 -8.97 -10.44 8.33
N ILE A 102 -7.91 -9.64 8.43
CA ILE A 102 -8.02 -8.17 8.55
C ILE A 102 -8.63 -7.50 7.31
N ALA A 103 -8.53 -8.13 6.13
CA ALA A 103 -9.12 -7.59 4.91
C ALA A 103 -10.64 -7.83 4.85
N LEU A 104 -11.18 -8.70 5.71
CA LEU A 104 -12.60 -8.96 5.78
C LEU A 104 -13.31 -7.96 6.70
N PRO A 105 -14.51 -7.47 6.33
CA PRO A 105 -15.29 -6.63 7.23
C PRO A 105 -15.54 -7.32 8.59
N PRO A 106 -15.35 -6.58 9.71
CA PRO A 106 -15.48 -7.14 11.06
C PRO A 106 -16.92 -7.59 11.38
N GLU A 107 -17.90 -7.02 10.69
CA GLU A 107 -19.33 -7.32 10.83
C GLU A 107 -19.75 -8.62 10.11
N LEU A 108 -18.86 -9.27 9.34
CA LEU A 108 -19.22 -10.45 8.57
C LEU A 108 -19.66 -11.63 9.47
N PRO A 109 -20.83 -12.24 9.23
CA PRO A 109 -21.26 -13.40 9.98
C PRO A 109 -20.26 -14.57 9.89
N GLN A 110 -20.10 -15.32 10.99
CA GLN A 110 -19.14 -16.43 11.05
C GLN A 110 -19.36 -17.49 9.95
N ARG A 111 -20.63 -17.76 9.59
CA ARG A 111 -20.96 -18.69 8.51
C ARG A 111 -20.40 -18.23 7.16
N THR A 112 -20.46 -16.92 6.90
CA THR A 112 -19.92 -16.31 5.69
C THR A 112 -18.40 -16.38 5.68
N ARG A 113 -17.73 -16.12 6.82
CA ARG A 113 -16.27 -16.29 6.94
C ARG A 113 -15.82 -17.70 6.60
N VAL A 114 -16.50 -18.71 7.15
CA VAL A 114 -16.23 -20.12 6.87
C VAL A 114 -16.45 -20.44 5.39
N ALA A 115 -17.52 -19.91 4.78
CA ALA A 115 -17.79 -20.09 3.36
C ALA A 115 -16.72 -19.45 2.45
N LEU A 116 -16.10 -18.34 2.88
CA LEU A 116 -15.03 -17.66 2.14
C LEU A 116 -13.63 -18.26 2.36
N ALA A 117 -13.45 -19.13 3.36
CA ALA A 117 -12.14 -19.68 3.71
C ALA A 117 -11.37 -20.32 2.53
N PRO A 118 -12.00 -21.07 1.60
CA PRO A 118 -11.30 -21.59 0.42
C PRO A 118 -10.78 -20.49 -0.53
N ALA A 119 -11.55 -19.41 -0.70
CA ALA A 119 -11.16 -18.27 -1.53
C ALA A 119 -10.01 -17.49 -0.87
N ILE A 120 -10.08 -17.27 0.45
CA ILE A 120 -9.01 -16.63 1.22
C ILE A 120 -7.73 -17.46 1.16
N TRP A 121 -7.84 -18.78 1.32
CA TRP A 121 -6.71 -19.68 1.17
C TRP A 121 -6.07 -19.57 -0.22
N LEU A 122 -6.88 -19.56 -1.28
CA LEU A 122 -6.39 -19.40 -2.66
C LEU A 122 -5.69 -18.04 -2.85
N LEU A 123 -6.28 -16.96 -2.33
CA LEU A 123 -5.69 -15.61 -2.35
C LEU A 123 -4.35 -15.58 -1.61
N ARG A 124 -4.28 -16.13 -0.39
CA ARG A 124 -3.04 -16.23 0.39
C ARG A 124 -1.94 -16.96 -0.40
N LYS A 125 -2.26 -18.09 -1.03
CA LYS A 125 -1.31 -18.82 -1.87
C LYS A 125 -0.89 -18.00 -3.10
N GLY A 126 -1.80 -17.22 -3.67
CA GLY A 126 -1.52 -16.22 -4.70
C GLY A 126 -0.52 -15.16 -4.27
N VAL A 127 -0.75 -14.55 -3.10
CA VAL A 127 0.17 -13.56 -2.49
C VAL A 127 1.53 -14.18 -2.23
N ILE A 128 1.60 -15.39 -1.65
CA ILE A 128 2.89 -16.07 -1.44
C ILE A 128 3.61 -16.30 -2.78
N ALA A 129 2.87 -16.63 -3.85
CA ALA A 129 3.42 -16.84 -5.17
C ALA A 129 4.02 -15.56 -5.79
N THR A 130 3.74 -14.36 -5.29
CA THR A 130 4.33 -13.10 -5.79
C THR A 130 5.67 -12.76 -5.15
N TYR A 131 5.95 -13.26 -3.94
CA TYR A 131 7.21 -12.96 -3.26
C TYR A 131 8.42 -13.61 -3.96
N PRO A 132 9.56 -12.90 -4.04
CA PRO A 132 10.85 -13.48 -4.35
C PRO A 132 11.23 -14.61 -3.38
N LYS A 133 11.96 -15.62 -3.86
CA LYS A 133 12.36 -16.79 -3.05
C LYS A 133 13.13 -16.40 -1.78
N TYR A 134 13.98 -15.38 -1.84
CA TYR A 134 14.75 -14.93 -0.69
C TYR A 134 13.85 -14.30 0.38
N MET A 135 12.82 -13.52 -0.01
CA MET A 135 11.83 -12.98 0.93
C MET A 135 11.00 -14.08 1.58
N ARG A 136 10.58 -15.08 0.79
CA ARG A 136 9.89 -16.26 1.37
C ARG A 136 10.74 -16.96 2.43
N LYS A 137 12.04 -17.13 2.16
CA LYS A 137 12.98 -17.70 3.14
C LYS A 137 13.10 -16.83 4.39
N MET A 138 13.23 -15.50 4.23
CA MET A 138 13.31 -14.58 5.36
C MET A 138 12.04 -14.62 6.22
N PHE A 139 10.87 -14.74 5.61
CA PHE A 139 9.56 -14.82 6.28
C PHE A 139 9.14 -16.25 6.71
N GLY A 140 10.01 -17.25 6.58
CA GLY A 140 9.67 -18.64 6.93
C GLY A 140 8.53 -19.26 6.08
N LEU A 141 8.25 -18.70 4.90
CA LEU A 141 7.14 -19.12 4.04
C LEU A 141 7.52 -20.31 3.16
N ASN A 142 6.86 -21.44 3.39
CA ASN A 142 7.05 -22.67 2.63
C ASN A 142 5.96 -22.84 1.56
N GLN A 143 6.30 -22.57 0.30
CA GLN A 143 5.43 -22.82 -0.86
C GLN A 143 6.26 -23.24 -2.08
N GLY A 144 5.88 -24.36 -2.70
CA GLY A 144 6.58 -24.94 -3.84
C GLY A 144 6.16 -24.34 -5.19
N PRO A 145 6.98 -24.52 -6.24
CA PRO A 145 6.71 -23.97 -7.58
C PRO A 145 5.44 -24.55 -8.23
N LEU A 146 5.06 -25.78 -7.89
CA LEU A 146 3.82 -26.39 -8.38
C LEU A 146 2.58 -25.65 -7.83
N THR A 147 2.60 -25.25 -6.56
CA THR A 147 1.53 -24.43 -5.96
C THR A 147 1.49 -23.05 -6.61
N ASP A 148 2.64 -22.39 -6.81
CA ASP A 148 2.73 -21.09 -7.48
C ASP A 148 2.08 -21.12 -8.88
N LEU A 149 2.32 -22.21 -9.63
CA LEU A 149 1.74 -22.40 -10.95
C LEU A 149 0.24 -22.70 -10.86
N ALA A 150 -0.17 -23.58 -9.94
CA ALA A 150 -1.55 -24.03 -9.79
C ALA A 150 -2.51 -22.91 -9.39
N VAL A 151 -2.06 -21.94 -8.57
CA VAL A 151 -2.92 -20.81 -8.15
C VAL A 151 -3.10 -19.74 -9.22
N ARG A 152 -2.23 -19.70 -10.24
CA ARG A 152 -2.24 -18.63 -11.25
C ARG A 152 -3.54 -18.61 -12.06
N THR A 153 -3.93 -19.73 -12.63
CA THR A 153 -5.13 -19.83 -13.48
C THR A 153 -6.42 -19.47 -12.75
N PRO A 154 -6.76 -20.06 -11.59
CA PRO A 154 -8.00 -19.72 -10.89
C PRO A 154 -8.02 -18.25 -10.44
N LEU A 155 -6.87 -17.68 -10.04
CA LEU A 155 -6.78 -16.25 -9.73
C LEU A 155 -6.99 -15.36 -10.96
N ARG A 156 -6.44 -15.74 -12.11
CA ARG A 156 -6.71 -15.03 -13.38
C ARG A 156 -8.18 -15.08 -13.76
N MET A 157 -8.82 -16.24 -13.61
CA MET A 157 -10.26 -16.39 -13.86
C MET A 157 -11.07 -15.51 -12.91
N LEU A 158 -10.75 -15.50 -11.61
CA LEU A 158 -11.41 -14.65 -10.63
C LEU A 158 -11.31 -13.16 -11.01
N HIS A 159 -10.11 -12.66 -11.30
CA HIS A 159 -9.91 -11.27 -11.72
C HIS A 159 -10.63 -10.96 -13.04
N THR A 160 -10.64 -11.89 -13.99
CA THR A 160 -11.35 -11.72 -15.26
C THR A 160 -12.87 -11.61 -15.04
N VAL A 161 -13.44 -12.43 -14.16
CA VAL A 161 -14.87 -12.37 -13.82
C VAL A 161 -15.20 -11.06 -13.10
N LEU A 162 -14.40 -10.65 -12.12
CA LEU A 162 -14.55 -9.35 -11.45
C LEU A 162 -14.46 -8.20 -12.45
N ASP A 163 -13.56 -8.28 -13.43
CA ASP A 163 -13.39 -7.23 -14.42
C ASP A 163 -14.58 -7.13 -15.39
N ARG A 164 -15.07 -8.28 -15.87
CA ARG A 164 -16.12 -8.37 -16.89
C ARG A 164 -17.55 -8.25 -16.38
N VAL A 165 -17.77 -8.33 -15.07
CA VAL A 165 -19.10 -8.25 -14.46
C VAL A 165 -19.20 -6.98 -13.60
N PRO A 166 -19.65 -5.84 -14.15
CA PRO A 166 -19.68 -4.56 -13.44
C PRO A 166 -20.42 -4.61 -12.10
N ALA A 167 -21.56 -5.30 -12.03
CA ALA A 167 -22.33 -5.45 -10.79
C ALA A 167 -21.50 -6.12 -9.68
N LEU A 168 -20.74 -7.16 -10.03
CA LEU A 168 -19.86 -7.85 -9.08
C LEU A 168 -18.63 -7.00 -8.73
N LYS A 169 -18.07 -6.28 -9.71
CA LYS A 169 -16.96 -5.32 -9.50
C LYS A 169 -17.32 -4.27 -8.44
N PHE A 170 -18.42 -3.56 -8.65
CA PHE A 170 -18.83 -2.48 -7.73
C PHE A 170 -19.29 -3.02 -6.38
N TRP A 171 -19.95 -4.18 -6.35
CA TRP A 171 -20.26 -4.85 -5.08
C TRP A 171 -18.98 -5.17 -4.29
N PHE A 172 -17.96 -5.73 -4.96
CA PHE A 172 -16.68 -6.06 -4.32
C PHE A 172 -15.91 -4.82 -3.87
N VAL A 173 -15.83 -3.78 -4.71
CA VAL A 173 -15.18 -2.51 -4.35
C VAL A 173 -15.92 -1.83 -3.19
N GLY A 174 -17.25 -1.84 -3.19
CA GLY A 174 -18.05 -1.31 -2.08
C GLY A 174 -17.83 -2.05 -0.76
N LEU A 175 -17.62 -3.37 -0.82
CA LEU A 175 -17.34 -4.19 0.35
C LEU A 175 -15.93 -3.96 0.90
N MET A 176 -14.93 -3.88 0.01
CA MET A 176 -13.51 -3.88 0.40
C MET A 176 -12.91 -2.48 0.57
N ALA A 177 -13.40 -1.51 -0.19
CA ALA A 177 -12.90 -0.14 -0.23
C ALA A 177 -14.08 0.86 -0.33
N PRO A 178 -14.92 0.94 0.72
CA PRO A 178 -16.11 1.79 0.70
C PRO A 178 -15.77 3.27 0.48
N THR A 179 -14.65 3.76 1.04
CA THR A 179 -14.17 5.13 0.82
C THR A 179 -13.74 5.36 -0.63
N ALA A 180 -13.03 4.40 -1.24
CA ALA A 180 -12.64 4.48 -2.65
C ALA A 180 -13.85 4.43 -3.59
N THR A 181 -14.95 3.79 -3.19
CA THR A 181 -16.18 3.72 -3.99
C THR A 181 -16.75 5.12 -4.27
N ALA A 182 -16.68 6.04 -3.30
CA ALA A 182 -17.15 7.41 -3.46
C ALA A 182 -16.38 8.18 -4.55
N VAL A 183 -15.12 7.81 -4.79
CA VAL A 183 -14.26 8.42 -5.82
C VAL A 183 -14.37 7.67 -7.15
N LEU A 184 -14.38 6.33 -7.14
CA LEU A 184 -14.36 5.51 -8.34
C LEU A 184 -15.72 5.43 -9.05
N ALA A 185 -16.83 5.43 -8.31
CA ALA A 185 -18.16 5.27 -8.90
C ALA A 185 -18.54 6.42 -9.85
N PRO A 186 -18.35 7.71 -9.51
CA PRO A 186 -18.62 8.81 -10.44
C PRO A 186 -17.82 8.70 -11.73
N VAL A 187 -16.53 8.37 -11.64
CA VAL A 187 -15.65 8.18 -12.81
C VAL A 187 -16.16 7.06 -13.69
N ALA A 188 -16.49 5.91 -13.11
CA ALA A 188 -16.93 4.75 -13.87
C ALA A 188 -18.34 4.91 -14.47
N LEU A 189 -19.18 5.77 -13.88
CA LEU A 189 -20.48 6.17 -14.41
C LEU A 189 -20.41 7.34 -15.39
N GLY A 190 -19.22 7.90 -15.65
CA GLY A 190 -19.04 9.06 -16.52
C GLY A 190 -19.69 10.33 -15.97
N ILE A 191 -19.88 10.42 -14.66
CA ILE A 191 -20.43 11.61 -14.01
C ILE A 191 -19.36 12.71 -14.11
N PRO A 192 -19.67 13.87 -14.70
CA PRO A 192 -18.70 14.95 -14.84
C PRO A 192 -18.32 15.52 -13.48
N ALA A 193 -17.05 15.94 -13.34
CA ALA A 193 -16.61 16.67 -12.16
C ALA A 193 -17.38 17.98 -12.01
N VAL A 194 -17.70 18.34 -10.77
CA VAL A 194 -18.35 19.63 -10.44
C VAL A 194 -17.45 20.79 -10.88
N GLU A 195 -16.15 20.67 -10.64
CA GLU A 195 -15.12 21.56 -11.15
C GLU A 195 -14.18 20.77 -12.07
N GLN A 196 -14.07 21.20 -13.32
CA GLN A 196 -13.21 20.57 -14.33
C GLN A 196 -11.79 21.13 -14.24
N ILE A 197 -11.18 20.98 -13.06
CA ILE A 197 -9.82 21.45 -12.79
C ILE A 197 -8.95 20.24 -12.44
N THR A 198 -7.78 20.17 -13.06
CA THR A 198 -6.72 19.23 -12.69
C THR A 198 -5.52 20.04 -12.24
N MET A 199 -4.96 19.68 -11.08
CA MET A 199 -3.78 20.32 -10.51
C MET A 199 -2.73 19.25 -10.27
N THR A 200 -1.47 19.65 -10.41
CA THR A 200 -0.34 18.90 -9.84
C THR A 200 -0.42 18.94 -8.31
N PRO A 201 0.24 18.00 -7.61
CA PRO A 201 0.32 18.01 -6.15
C PRO A 201 0.84 19.36 -5.61
N ARG A 202 1.85 19.96 -6.26
CA ARG A 202 2.41 21.26 -5.86
C ARG A 202 1.45 22.43 -6.07
N GLU A 203 0.72 22.45 -7.17
CA GLU A 203 -0.31 23.49 -7.40
C GLU A 203 -1.43 23.42 -6.36
N ALA A 204 -1.88 22.20 -6.02
CA ALA A 204 -2.89 22.00 -4.99
C ALA A 204 -2.38 22.48 -3.63
N GLN A 205 -1.16 22.10 -3.24
CA GLN A 205 -0.54 22.55 -1.99
C GLN A 205 -0.45 24.07 -1.90
N ALA A 206 0.06 24.73 -2.93
CA ALA A 206 0.15 26.19 -2.98
C ALA A 206 -1.23 26.87 -2.91
N ARG A 207 -2.24 26.30 -3.57
CA ARG A 207 -3.60 26.84 -3.58
C ARG A 207 -4.31 26.70 -2.24
N TYR A 208 -4.17 25.56 -1.58
CA TYR A 208 -4.88 25.23 -0.34
C TYR A 208 -4.07 25.52 0.93
N GLY A 209 -2.83 26.00 0.79
CA GLY A 209 -1.99 26.41 1.92
C GLY A 209 -1.36 25.24 2.68
N TYR A 210 -1.05 24.15 1.99
CA TYR A 210 -0.36 22.99 2.57
C TYR A 210 1.14 23.07 2.28
N ASP A 211 1.95 22.74 3.30
CA ASP A 211 3.40 22.64 3.14
C ASP A 211 3.79 21.43 2.27
N ILE A 212 5.00 21.50 1.71
CA ILE A 212 5.63 20.34 1.09
C ILE A 212 5.87 19.29 2.20
N PRO A 213 5.52 18.01 2.01
CA PRO A 213 5.57 17.02 3.11
C PRO A 213 6.95 16.88 3.77
N SER A 214 8.03 16.99 3.00
CA SER A 214 9.40 16.95 3.53
C SER A 214 9.74 18.13 4.43
N GLU A 215 9.04 19.26 4.26
CA GLU A 215 9.25 20.53 4.96
C GLU A 215 8.22 20.75 6.08
N ALA A 216 7.12 20.00 6.07
CA ALA A 216 6.05 20.12 7.05
C ALA A 216 6.49 19.79 8.49
N HIS A 217 5.92 20.52 9.46
CA HIS A 217 6.05 20.32 10.91
C HIS A 217 7.49 20.05 11.42
N PRO A 218 8.51 20.87 11.09
CA PRO A 218 9.90 20.62 11.50
C PRO A 218 10.06 20.65 13.04
N ASP A 219 9.39 21.58 13.71
CA ASP A 219 9.43 21.71 15.17
C ASP A 219 8.79 20.51 15.88
N LEU A 220 7.66 20.00 15.36
CA LEU A 220 7.00 18.81 15.89
C LEU A 220 7.92 17.58 15.76
N ARG A 221 8.58 17.43 14.60
CA ARG A 221 9.53 16.34 14.37
C ARG A 221 10.73 16.41 15.31
N ALA A 222 11.29 17.61 15.52
CA ALA A 222 12.39 17.80 16.47
C ALA A 222 11.99 17.46 17.91
N LYS A 223 10.84 17.97 18.38
CA LYS A 223 10.31 17.66 19.72
C LYS A 223 10.05 16.17 19.91
N GLN A 224 9.50 15.50 18.90
CA GLN A 224 9.28 14.05 18.95
C GLN A 224 10.59 13.27 18.97
N PHE A 225 11.61 13.73 18.23
CA PHE A 225 12.93 13.13 18.24
C PHE A 225 13.58 13.23 19.63
N GLU A 226 13.65 14.43 20.20
CA GLU A 226 14.19 14.68 21.55
C GLU A 226 13.46 13.83 22.60
N ARG A 227 12.12 13.86 22.59
CA ARG A 227 11.28 13.08 23.51
C ARG A 227 11.60 11.59 23.46
N VAL A 228 11.69 11.02 22.27
CA VAL A 228 11.77 9.56 22.09
C VAL A 228 13.21 9.04 22.19
N PHE A 229 14.19 9.76 21.66
CA PHE A 229 15.57 9.29 21.53
C PHE A 229 16.53 9.89 22.56
N GLU A 230 16.26 11.10 23.06
CA GLU A 230 17.10 11.72 24.09
C GLU A 230 16.52 11.50 25.49
N ALA A 231 15.23 11.73 25.68
CA ALA A 231 14.55 11.56 26.97
C ALA A 231 14.10 10.12 27.24
N GLY A 232 13.96 9.29 26.20
CA GLY A 232 13.52 7.89 26.34
C GLY A 232 12.03 7.72 26.61
N ASP A 233 11.22 8.75 26.37
CA ASP A 233 9.77 8.73 26.56
C ASP A 233 9.04 8.07 25.38
N LYS A 234 7.76 7.77 25.58
CA LYS A 234 6.88 7.30 24.49
C LYS A 234 6.59 8.43 23.48
N PRO A 235 6.42 8.12 22.18
CA PRO A 235 5.97 9.10 21.18
C PRO A 235 4.68 9.82 21.62
N SER A 236 4.57 11.11 21.31
CA SER A 236 3.34 11.88 21.48
C SER A 236 2.31 11.55 20.39
N ASP A 237 1.02 11.65 20.74
CA ASP A 237 -0.11 11.51 19.82
C ASP A 237 -0.50 12.84 19.14
N GLU A 238 0.22 13.94 19.39
CA GLU A 238 -0.09 15.29 18.88
C GLU A 238 -0.34 15.32 17.36
N GLY A 239 0.55 14.71 16.57
CA GLY A 239 0.38 14.64 15.12
C GLY A 239 -0.79 13.73 14.66
N LEU A 240 -1.15 12.72 15.47
CA LEU A 240 -2.34 11.91 15.20
C LEU A 240 -3.61 12.74 15.41
N VAL A 241 -3.69 13.45 16.53
CA VAL A 241 -4.82 14.34 16.87
C VAL A 241 -5.00 15.44 15.83
N GLU A 242 -3.91 16.09 15.41
CA GLU A 242 -3.94 17.09 14.32
C GLU A 242 -4.48 16.47 13.02
N SER A 243 -4.06 15.25 12.69
CA SER A 243 -4.52 14.58 11.47
C SER A 243 -6.01 14.24 11.49
N GLU A 244 -6.61 13.99 12.67
CA GLU A 244 -8.04 13.65 12.80
C GLU A 244 -8.96 14.75 12.25
N GLU A 245 -8.54 16.01 12.26
CA GLU A 245 -9.28 17.13 11.66
C GLU A 245 -9.44 16.98 10.13
N HIS A 246 -8.55 16.23 9.49
CA HIS A 246 -8.49 16.10 8.03
C HIS A 246 -8.88 14.71 7.54
N ILE A 247 -8.54 13.65 8.27
CA ILE A 247 -8.81 12.25 7.88
C ILE A 247 -10.00 11.63 8.63
N GLY A 248 -10.56 12.35 9.62
CA GLY A 248 -11.57 11.85 10.54
C GLY A 248 -10.97 11.10 11.73
N GLY A 249 -11.70 11.05 12.85
CA GLY A 249 -11.23 10.39 14.07
C GLY A 249 -11.01 8.88 13.91
N MET A 250 -10.02 8.33 14.64
CA MET A 250 -9.69 6.89 14.57
C MET A 250 -10.73 5.98 15.24
N ILE A 251 -11.69 6.54 15.96
CA ILE A 251 -12.79 5.79 16.59
C ILE A 251 -13.93 5.68 15.57
N PRO A 252 -14.35 4.47 15.17
CA PRO A 252 -15.57 4.33 14.38
C PRO A 252 -16.69 5.02 15.14
N ALA A 253 -17.33 6.01 14.53
CA ALA A 253 -18.53 6.61 15.09
C ALA A 253 -19.45 5.46 15.53
N GLN A 254 -19.74 5.38 16.84
CA GLN A 254 -20.80 4.52 17.33
C GLN A 254 -22.08 5.02 16.67
N ARG A 255 -22.43 4.41 15.53
CA ARG A 255 -23.70 4.67 14.87
C ARG A 255 -24.75 4.03 15.77
N GLY A 256 -25.46 4.88 16.52
CA GLY A 256 -26.66 4.52 17.27
C GLY A 256 -27.81 4.11 16.37
#